data_AF-A0A7C5J2I4-F1
#
_entry.id   AF-A0A7C5J2I4-F1
#
_cell.length_a   1.000
_cell.length_b   1.000
_cell.length_c   1.000
_cell.angle_alpha   90.00
_cell.angle_beta   90.00
_cell.angle_gamma   90.00
#
_symmetry.space_group_name_H-M   'P 1'
#
loop_
_entity.id
_entity.type
_entity.pdbx_description
1 polymer ?
#
loop_
_entity_poly.entity_id
_entity_poly.type
_entity_poly.pdbx_seq_one_letter_code
_entity_poly.pdbx_strand_id
1 'polypeptide(L)'
;MRAGSWVSVISLLSLTACGGMNETVDNTVATVTPVRGTVAIGDGAGAVVSRVTAGDTVGTSERGLSRLALDQGPQLLLDRGTEVELIDGGSLTLTSGRIFVHAERGETVLLSTPEGHLRASDASFSVRSGDGVTTVYAVHGEVSWTQGETRGIVGSGEQLTLSPDEAERVAAALWEDWTGGMARPGPSTASGPAGVGLLEARVPDEVGRARWPLVVRRLDVRVRVDRDLAITEVDQLFFNPASEAVEGLYRIRVPEGAVLQRFAVDRDERLVDGYVREKAQARQAYERQVYRGSTEDPALLEWDAPGSYRARIYPIAPGATRRIVIRYAEWLRPPPGGTARLYRYPMGGGARAPHIQEFALSVDVAEAEAASVRAGMGAVVEFGAVRIRRSDFRPRSDFWLELVGEADAQTGQRAWRAPHRPPARAPGASPPPNEADERDYFYLPLVLPESLSGAPVDSVDLVILADVSAATDRSHLELGRSVVESLTAHLGDSDRVAVVTTDLTIRSVEDGVAPQLGEVTPARVERLLDGLARVPAGGATDLGEAIAAAAALLDPARHGAIIYVGDGAPTVGELHADGLLERFGRLP
;
A
#
# COMPACT_ATOMS: atom_id res chain seq x y z
N MET A 1 28.75 -66.64 50.40
CA MET A 1 27.47 -67.18 49.88
C MET A 1 26.66 -66.04 49.30
N ARG A 2 26.32 -66.15 48.00
CA ARG A 2 25.14 -65.58 47.28
C ARG A 2 24.80 -64.08 47.53
N ALA A 3 25.05 -63.21 46.56
CA ALA A 3 24.22 -62.92 45.37
C ALA A 3 23.07 -61.96 45.65
N GLY A 4 23.00 -60.87 44.88
CA GLY A 4 21.93 -59.88 44.91
C GLY A 4 22.20 -58.69 43.98
N SER A 5 22.31 -58.96 42.69
CA SER A 5 22.30 -57.96 41.62
C SER A 5 20.97 -57.20 41.64
N TRP A 6 21.01 -55.88 41.85
CA TRP A 6 19.88 -54.99 41.59
C TRP A 6 20.11 -54.31 40.25
N VAL A 7 19.25 -54.65 39.30
CA VAL A 7 19.16 -54.03 37.98
C VAL A 7 18.53 -52.65 38.16
N SER A 8 19.31 -51.60 38.00
CA SER A 8 18.79 -50.23 37.86
C SER A 8 18.32 -50.04 36.42
N VAL A 9 17.01 -50.00 36.23
CA VAL A 9 16.38 -49.60 34.97
C VAL A 9 16.57 -48.09 34.82
N ILE A 10 17.51 -47.70 33.95
CA ILE A 10 17.66 -46.32 33.49
C ILE A 10 16.49 -46.04 32.55
N SER A 11 15.52 -45.27 33.02
CA SER A 11 14.49 -44.69 32.15
C SER A 11 15.13 -43.55 31.38
N LEU A 12 15.47 -43.82 30.11
CA LEU A 12 15.83 -42.78 29.14
C LEU A 12 14.57 -41.96 28.86
N LEU A 13 14.41 -40.83 29.54
CA LEU A 13 13.50 -39.78 29.12
C LEU A 13 14.15 -39.08 27.92
N SER A 14 13.79 -39.54 26.72
CA SER A 14 14.00 -38.80 25.48
C SER A 14 13.17 -37.52 25.53
N LEU A 15 13.78 -36.43 26.00
CA LEU A 15 13.34 -35.09 25.67
C LEU A 15 13.55 -34.90 24.16
N THR A 16 12.53 -35.20 23.38
CA THR A 16 12.39 -34.64 22.04
C THR A 16 12.28 -33.13 22.20
N ALA A 17 13.40 -32.45 22.00
CA ALA A 17 13.42 -31.00 21.85
C ALA A 17 12.58 -30.66 20.62
N CYS A 18 11.43 -30.01 20.83
CA CYS A 18 10.71 -29.33 19.76
C CYS A 18 11.69 -28.35 19.10
N GLY A 19 11.88 -28.48 17.79
CA GLY A 19 12.73 -27.58 17.02
C GLY A 19 12.27 -26.14 17.21
N GLY A 20 13.11 -25.34 17.87
CA GLY A 20 12.95 -23.89 17.84
C GLY A 20 13.21 -23.40 16.42
N MET A 21 12.38 -22.47 15.94
CA MET A 21 12.66 -21.71 14.71
C MET A 21 14.09 -21.18 14.78
N ASN A 22 14.89 -21.42 13.72
CA ASN A 22 16.28 -20.99 13.64
C ASN A 22 16.41 -19.50 14.04
N GLU A 23 17.45 -19.17 14.81
CA GLU A 23 17.76 -17.81 15.32
C GLU A 23 18.09 -16.79 14.21
N THR A 24 18.07 -17.18 12.94
CA THR A 24 18.40 -16.33 11.80
C THR A 24 17.14 -15.89 11.07
N VAL A 25 16.84 -14.60 11.12
CA VAL A 25 15.92 -13.96 10.17
C VAL A 25 16.65 -13.84 8.84
N ASP A 26 16.05 -14.32 7.76
CA ASP A 26 16.47 -13.88 6.43
C ASP A 26 16.00 -12.43 6.27
N ASN A 27 16.95 -11.51 6.42
CA ASN A 27 16.67 -10.09 6.36
C ASN A 27 16.35 -9.69 4.92
N THR A 28 15.11 -9.28 4.71
CA THR A 28 14.67 -8.69 3.46
C THR A 28 14.92 -7.20 3.50
N VAL A 29 15.23 -6.60 2.36
CA VAL A 29 15.63 -5.19 2.23
C VAL A 29 14.71 -4.40 1.31
N ALA A 30 13.83 -5.05 0.55
CA ALA A 30 12.88 -4.37 -0.32
C ALA A 30 11.61 -5.20 -0.59
N THR A 31 10.58 -4.51 -1.08
CA THR A 31 9.38 -5.12 -1.68
C THR A 31 9.42 -4.95 -3.19
N VAL A 32 9.16 -6.03 -3.92
CA VAL A 32 8.89 -6.03 -5.35
C VAL A 32 7.38 -6.22 -5.57
N THR A 33 6.81 -5.40 -6.45
CA THR A 33 5.41 -5.51 -6.88
C THR A 33 5.34 -5.38 -8.40
N PRO A 34 5.08 -6.47 -9.13
CA PRO A 34 4.81 -6.42 -10.56
C PRO A 34 3.63 -5.49 -10.84
N VAL A 35 3.81 -4.55 -11.76
CA VAL A 35 2.75 -3.69 -12.31
C VAL A 35 2.18 -4.34 -13.57
N ARG A 36 3.06 -4.88 -14.42
CA ARG A 36 2.72 -5.62 -15.64
C ARG A 36 3.73 -6.74 -15.86
N GLY A 37 3.26 -7.85 -16.43
CA GLY A 37 4.10 -9.00 -16.76
C GLY A 37 4.64 -9.69 -15.51
N THR A 38 5.66 -10.54 -15.72
CA THR A 38 6.29 -11.30 -14.65
C THR A 38 7.59 -10.66 -14.19
N VAL A 39 7.94 -10.93 -12.93
CA VAL A 39 9.22 -10.58 -12.31
C VAL A 39 9.92 -11.86 -11.87
N ALA A 40 11.24 -11.89 -11.98
CA ALA A 40 12.11 -12.93 -11.46
C ALA A 40 12.91 -12.37 -10.27
N ILE A 41 13.11 -13.20 -9.25
CA ILE A 41 13.90 -12.90 -8.06
C ILE A 41 14.87 -14.06 -7.87
N GLY A 42 16.16 -13.79 -8.05
CA GLY A 42 17.16 -14.85 -8.21
C GLY A 42 16.75 -15.82 -9.34
N ASP A 43 16.75 -17.11 -9.05
CA ASP A 43 16.35 -18.16 -10.00
C ASP A 43 14.82 -18.42 -10.03
N GLY A 44 14.04 -17.73 -9.20
CA GLY A 44 12.61 -17.98 -9.01
C GLY A 44 11.71 -16.93 -9.66
N ALA A 45 10.46 -17.29 -9.94
CA ALA A 45 9.42 -16.32 -10.28
C ALA A 45 8.92 -15.61 -9.02
N GLY A 46 8.73 -14.29 -9.11
CA GLY A 46 8.13 -13.50 -8.04
C GLY A 46 6.60 -13.56 -8.04
N ALA A 47 6.01 -13.50 -6.85
CA ALA A 47 4.58 -13.36 -6.64
C ALA A 47 4.12 -11.90 -6.88
N VAL A 48 2.81 -11.64 -6.81
CA VAL A 48 2.24 -10.29 -6.94
C VAL A 48 2.81 -9.31 -5.90
N VAL A 49 3.23 -9.82 -4.74
CA VAL A 49 4.08 -9.09 -3.79
C VAL A 49 5.17 -10.04 -3.33
N SER A 50 6.43 -9.62 -3.42
CA SER A 50 7.57 -10.44 -3.00
C SER A 50 8.57 -9.62 -2.22
N ARG A 51 9.22 -10.24 -1.24
CA ARG A 51 10.31 -9.64 -0.49
C ARG A 51 11.64 -10.20 -0.94
N VAL A 52 12.63 -9.31 -0.99
CA VAL A 52 13.94 -9.58 -1.57
C VAL A 52 15.03 -9.31 -0.54
N THR A 53 16.07 -10.12 -0.53
CA THR A 53 17.23 -10.01 0.35
C THR A 53 18.37 -9.24 -0.32
N ALA A 54 19.36 -8.80 0.47
CA ALA A 54 20.59 -8.26 -0.09
C ALA A 54 21.38 -9.38 -0.79
N GLY A 55 21.83 -9.12 -2.02
CA GLY A 55 22.44 -10.08 -2.94
C GLY A 55 21.47 -10.68 -3.95
N ASP A 56 20.15 -10.54 -3.75
CA ASP A 56 19.18 -10.99 -4.74
C ASP A 56 19.21 -10.08 -5.98
N THR A 57 19.08 -10.72 -7.14
CA THR A 57 18.85 -10.04 -8.42
C THR A 57 17.37 -10.02 -8.75
N VAL A 58 16.86 -8.86 -9.11
CA VAL A 58 15.46 -8.65 -9.54
C VAL A 58 15.45 -8.39 -11.04
N GLY A 59 14.83 -9.31 -11.78
CA GLY A 59 14.71 -9.25 -13.24
C GLY A 59 13.26 -9.01 -13.68
N THR A 60 13.03 -8.15 -14.66
CA THR A 60 11.72 -8.01 -15.31
C THR A 60 11.69 -8.73 -16.66
N SER A 61 10.54 -9.29 -17.01
CA SER A 61 10.33 -9.90 -18.34
C SER A 61 10.43 -8.86 -19.48
N GLU A 62 10.47 -9.32 -20.75
CA GLU A 62 10.54 -8.45 -21.95
C GLU A 62 9.36 -7.48 -22.09
N ARG A 63 8.25 -7.74 -21.39
CA ARG A 63 7.08 -6.85 -21.29
C ARG A 63 6.80 -6.43 -19.85
N GLY A 64 7.71 -6.74 -18.94
CA GLY A 64 7.58 -6.51 -17.51
C GLY A 64 7.65 -5.03 -17.15
N LEU A 65 6.97 -4.66 -16.08
CA LEU A 65 7.12 -3.39 -15.40
C LEU A 65 6.92 -3.69 -13.92
N SER A 66 7.86 -3.32 -13.06
CA SER A 66 7.81 -3.67 -11.65
C SER A 66 8.20 -2.49 -10.77
N ARG A 67 7.49 -2.31 -9.66
CA ARG A 67 7.90 -1.41 -8.58
C ARG A 67 8.81 -2.15 -7.61
N LEU A 68 9.88 -1.49 -7.20
CA LEU A 68 10.80 -1.97 -6.18
C LEU A 68 10.92 -0.87 -5.11
N ALA A 69 10.44 -1.13 -3.90
CA ALA A 69 10.50 -0.18 -2.78
C ALA A 69 11.47 -0.70 -1.73
N LEU A 70 12.59 0.00 -1.54
CA LEU A 70 13.54 -0.34 -0.49
C LEU A 70 12.94 -0.05 0.88
N ASP A 71 13.26 -0.89 1.86
CA ASP A 71 12.85 -0.70 3.25
C ASP A 71 13.48 0.56 3.84
N GLN A 72 14.72 0.83 3.43
CA GLN A 72 15.52 1.98 3.79
C GLN A 72 16.11 2.54 2.49
N GLY A 73 15.46 3.53 1.88
CA GLY A 73 15.97 4.16 0.67
C GLY A 73 14.87 4.50 -0.34
N PRO A 74 15.27 4.77 -1.60
CA PRO A 74 14.36 5.21 -2.65
C PRO A 74 13.33 4.16 -3.07
N GLN A 75 12.34 4.64 -3.82
CA GLN A 75 11.47 3.82 -4.65
C GLN A 75 11.98 3.79 -6.09
N LEU A 76 11.86 2.62 -6.71
CA LEU A 76 12.28 2.36 -8.07
C LEU A 76 11.12 1.83 -8.91
N LEU A 77 11.15 2.19 -10.19
CA LEU A 77 10.37 1.56 -11.25
C LEU A 77 11.35 0.88 -12.21
N LEU A 78 11.19 -0.42 -12.41
CA LEU A 78 11.98 -1.27 -13.30
C LEU A 78 11.19 -1.47 -14.58
N ASP A 79 11.72 -1.02 -15.72
CA ASP A 79 11.11 -1.22 -17.02
C ASP A 79 11.35 -2.65 -17.54
N ARG A 80 10.86 -2.97 -18.74
CA ARG A 80 11.07 -4.26 -19.41
C ARG A 80 12.54 -4.66 -19.54
N GLY A 81 12.80 -5.96 -19.41
CA GLY A 81 14.13 -6.54 -19.61
C GLY A 81 15.21 -5.93 -18.72
N THR A 82 14.83 -5.51 -17.51
CA THR A 82 15.72 -4.84 -16.57
C THR A 82 16.20 -5.82 -15.52
N GLU A 83 17.48 -5.75 -15.21
CA GLU A 83 18.13 -6.59 -14.19
C GLU A 83 18.87 -5.70 -13.19
N VAL A 84 18.41 -5.75 -11.92
CA VAL A 84 18.99 -4.99 -10.82
C VAL A 84 19.34 -5.91 -9.66
N GLU A 85 20.59 -5.85 -9.22
CA GLU A 85 21.04 -6.49 -8.00
C GLU A 85 20.90 -5.52 -6.81
N LEU A 86 20.34 -6.04 -5.72
CA LEU A 86 20.18 -5.30 -4.47
C LEU A 86 21.39 -5.50 -3.57
N ILE A 87 22.09 -4.42 -3.26
CA ILE A 87 23.19 -4.43 -2.30
C ILE A 87 22.68 -3.83 -0.98
N ASP A 88 23.29 -4.23 0.13
CA ASP A 88 22.96 -3.70 1.45
C ASP A 88 23.16 -2.17 1.52
N GLY A 89 22.43 -1.50 2.41
CA GLY A 89 22.58 -0.07 2.69
C GLY A 89 22.13 0.90 1.58
N GLY A 90 21.19 0.49 0.72
CA GLY A 90 20.64 1.35 -0.35
C GLY A 90 21.54 1.47 -1.58
N SER A 91 22.51 0.56 -1.70
CA SER A 91 23.34 0.41 -2.89
C SER A 91 22.68 -0.55 -3.88
N LEU A 92 22.80 -0.26 -5.17
CA LEU A 92 22.16 -1.02 -6.24
C LEU A 92 23.15 -1.19 -7.39
N THR A 93 23.08 -2.31 -8.08
CA THR A 93 23.78 -2.49 -9.36
C THR A 93 22.75 -2.70 -10.46
N LEU A 94 22.71 -1.80 -11.44
CA LEU A 94 21.94 -1.98 -12.66
C LEU A 94 22.84 -2.65 -13.69
N THR A 95 22.57 -3.92 -14.00
CA THR A 95 23.33 -4.69 -14.98
C THR A 95 22.89 -4.35 -16.40
N SER A 96 21.58 -4.25 -16.61
CA SER A 96 20.99 -3.90 -17.91
C SER A 96 19.55 -3.40 -17.77
N GLY A 97 19.06 -2.71 -18.80
CA GLY A 97 17.68 -2.25 -18.89
C GLY A 97 17.51 -0.80 -18.45
N ARG A 98 16.31 -0.45 -17.96
CA ARG A 98 15.95 0.94 -17.63
C ARG A 98 15.24 1.00 -16.30
N ILE A 99 15.68 1.92 -15.45
CA ILE A 99 15.04 2.22 -14.17
C ILE A 99 14.71 3.70 -14.04
N PHE A 100 13.71 3.97 -13.22
CA PHE A 100 13.47 5.28 -12.65
C PHE A 100 13.64 5.20 -11.15
N VAL A 101 14.36 6.15 -10.58
CA VAL A 101 14.65 6.23 -9.15
C VAL A 101 14.02 7.50 -8.60
N HIS A 102 13.25 7.36 -7.53
CA HIS A 102 12.70 8.46 -6.74
C HIS A 102 13.26 8.39 -5.32
N ALA A 103 14.21 9.28 -5.01
CA ALA A 103 14.79 9.41 -3.68
C ALA A 103 14.24 10.67 -2.99
N GLU A 104 13.58 10.51 -1.85
CA GLU A 104 13.10 11.64 -1.06
C GLU A 104 14.24 12.31 -0.28
N ARG A 105 13.95 13.49 0.29
CA ARG A 105 14.84 14.14 1.26
C ARG A 105 15.15 13.22 2.45
N GLY A 106 16.44 13.03 2.69
CA GLY A 106 16.97 12.15 3.74
C GLY A 106 17.21 10.72 3.29
N GLU A 107 16.86 10.37 2.05
CA GLU A 107 17.28 9.13 1.40
C GLU A 107 18.52 9.38 0.56
N THR A 108 19.33 8.34 0.39
CA THR A 108 20.48 8.35 -0.52
C THR A 108 20.45 7.07 -1.32
N VAL A 109 20.74 7.19 -2.60
CA VAL A 109 20.92 6.06 -3.51
C VAL A 109 22.35 6.05 -4.03
N LEU A 110 22.95 4.88 -4.03
CA LEU A 110 24.21 4.59 -4.70
C LEU A 110 23.92 3.57 -5.79
N LEU A 111 24.01 3.98 -7.06
CA LEU A 111 23.75 3.11 -8.19
C LEU A 111 25.05 2.86 -8.96
N SER A 112 25.41 1.60 -9.13
CA SER A 112 26.49 1.18 -10.01
C SER A 112 25.93 0.71 -11.34
N THR A 113 26.59 1.09 -12.42
CA THR A 113 26.35 0.63 -13.79
C THR A 113 27.69 0.15 -14.36
N PRO A 114 27.72 -0.65 -15.45
CA PRO A 114 28.97 -1.07 -16.07
C PRO A 114 29.87 0.10 -16.48
N GLU A 115 29.29 1.25 -16.86
CA GLU A 115 30.02 2.42 -17.33
C GLU A 115 30.37 3.44 -16.23
N GLY A 116 29.83 3.32 -15.02
CA GLY A 116 30.13 4.25 -13.93
C GLY A 116 29.21 4.16 -12.70
N HIS A 117 29.45 5.03 -11.72
CA HIS A 117 28.66 5.10 -10.49
C HIS A 117 27.90 6.41 -10.39
N LEU A 118 26.68 6.34 -9.87
CA LEU A 118 25.79 7.46 -9.63
C LEU A 118 25.45 7.55 -8.14
N ARG A 119 25.32 8.78 -7.65
CA ARG A 119 24.85 9.06 -6.30
C ARG A 119 23.89 10.24 -6.32
N ALA A 120 22.76 10.07 -5.65
CA ALA A 120 21.75 11.11 -5.54
C ALA A 120 20.99 11.06 -4.20
N SER A 121 20.38 12.19 -3.85
CA SER A 121 19.52 12.39 -2.67
C SER A 121 18.55 13.53 -2.95
N ASP A 122 17.29 13.45 -2.50
CA ASP A 122 16.26 14.45 -2.84
C ASP A 122 16.16 14.69 -4.36
N ALA A 123 16.15 13.61 -5.13
CA ALA A 123 16.29 13.62 -6.59
C ALA A 123 15.44 12.54 -7.26
N SER A 124 15.01 12.81 -8.48
CA SER A 124 14.30 11.86 -9.34
C SER A 124 14.96 11.80 -10.70
N PHE A 125 15.35 10.61 -11.13
CA PHE A 125 16.13 10.45 -12.36
C PHE A 125 15.87 9.08 -13.00
N SER A 126 16.02 9.01 -14.31
CA SER A 126 15.97 7.76 -15.06
C SER A 126 17.36 7.36 -15.51
N VAL A 127 17.66 6.08 -15.41
CA VAL A 127 18.92 5.48 -15.84
C VAL A 127 18.60 4.34 -16.80
N ARG A 128 19.25 4.33 -17.96
CA ARG A 128 19.21 3.22 -18.91
C ARG A 128 20.64 2.74 -19.12
N SER A 129 20.88 1.45 -18.93
CA SER A 129 22.18 0.82 -19.19
C SER A 129 22.00 -0.32 -20.18
N GLY A 130 22.84 -0.34 -21.22
CA GLY A 130 22.80 -1.34 -22.28
C GLY A 130 23.68 -0.93 -23.45
N ASP A 131 24.11 -1.92 -24.24
CA ASP A 131 24.96 -1.71 -25.43
C ASP A 131 26.27 -0.94 -25.16
N GLY A 132 26.82 -1.08 -23.94
CA GLY A 132 28.05 -0.39 -23.51
C GLY A 132 27.88 1.10 -23.23
N VAL A 133 26.65 1.57 -23.07
CA VAL A 133 26.33 2.97 -22.78
C VAL A 133 25.36 3.06 -21.61
N THR A 134 25.64 3.96 -20.67
CA THR A 134 24.69 4.36 -19.63
C THR A 134 24.18 5.78 -19.89
N THR A 135 22.87 5.94 -20.05
CA THR A 135 22.19 7.23 -20.17
C THR A 135 21.49 7.57 -18.86
N VAL A 136 21.70 8.78 -18.34
CA VAL A 136 21.05 9.31 -17.13
C VAL A 136 20.31 10.59 -17.50
N TYR A 137 19.02 10.65 -17.19
CA TYR A 137 18.22 11.86 -17.29
C TYR A 137 17.76 12.29 -15.91
N ALA A 138 18.13 13.50 -15.47
CA ALA A 138 17.70 14.04 -14.20
C ALA A 138 16.38 14.81 -14.37
N VAL A 139 15.30 14.27 -13.81
CA VAL A 139 13.96 14.91 -13.84
C VAL A 139 13.87 16.00 -12.76
N HIS A 140 14.35 15.69 -11.57
CA HIS A 140 14.38 16.60 -10.42
C HIS A 140 15.65 16.39 -9.60
N GLY A 141 16.16 17.49 -9.04
CA GLY A 141 17.36 17.49 -8.22
C GLY A 141 18.64 17.36 -9.06
N GLU A 142 19.69 16.85 -8.42
CA GLU A 142 21.02 16.67 -8.98
C GLU A 142 21.49 15.23 -8.76
N VAL A 143 22.14 14.66 -9.77
CA VAL A 143 22.79 13.35 -9.68
C VAL A 143 24.28 13.54 -9.89
N SER A 144 25.07 13.15 -8.89
CA SER A 144 26.51 13.10 -9.02
C SER A 144 26.92 11.79 -9.70
N TRP A 145 27.92 11.85 -10.56
CA TRP A 145 28.42 10.68 -11.29
C TRP A 145 29.95 10.62 -11.25
N THR A 146 30.48 9.41 -11.33
CA THR A 146 31.92 9.13 -11.41
C THR A 146 32.21 8.00 -12.39
N GLN A 147 33.21 8.19 -13.24
CA GLN A 147 33.76 7.17 -14.15
C GLN A 147 35.28 7.24 -14.12
N GLY A 148 35.93 6.24 -13.53
CA GLY A 148 37.37 6.28 -13.25
C GLY A 148 37.74 7.49 -12.38
N GLU A 149 38.59 8.38 -12.89
CA GLU A 149 38.95 9.64 -12.22
C GLU A 149 38.04 10.82 -12.58
N THR A 150 37.21 10.68 -13.62
CA THR A 150 36.29 11.73 -14.05
C THR A 150 35.04 11.74 -13.19
N ARG A 151 34.52 12.94 -12.91
CA ARG A 151 33.32 13.13 -12.08
C ARG A 151 32.59 14.39 -12.50
N GLY A 152 31.30 14.41 -12.24
CA GLY A 152 30.46 15.57 -12.52
C GLY A 152 29.09 15.49 -11.85
N ILE A 153 28.24 16.43 -12.22
CA ILE A 153 26.84 16.51 -11.78
C ILE A 153 25.99 16.66 -13.04
N VAL A 154 24.86 15.96 -13.07
CA VAL A 154 23.78 16.18 -14.02
C VAL A 154 22.60 16.78 -13.25
N GLY A 155 22.19 17.98 -13.68
CA GLY A 155 21.10 18.74 -13.05
C GLY A 155 19.75 18.50 -13.73
N SER A 156 18.68 19.01 -13.12
CA SER A 156 17.32 18.86 -13.65
C SER A 156 17.20 19.35 -15.10
N GLY A 157 16.65 18.52 -15.98
CA GLY A 157 16.51 18.78 -17.41
C GLY A 157 17.78 18.49 -18.25
N GLU A 158 18.85 18.01 -17.63
CA GLU A 158 20.06 17.58 -18.33
C GLU A 158 20.06 16.04 -18.52
N GLN A 159 20.71 15.62 -19.60
CA GLN A 159 21.03 14.23 -19.87
C GLN A 159 22.55 14.03 -19.87
N LEU A 160 22.99 12.96 -19.22
CA LEU A 160 24.36 12.47 -19.24
C LEU A 160 24.39 11.16 -20.04
N THR A 161 25.38 11.03 -20.91
CA THR A 161 25.71 9.78 -21.61
C THR A 161 27.12 9.38 -21.19
N LEU A 162 27.25 8.22 -20.54
CA LEU A 162 28.49 7.58 -20.18
C LEU A 162 28.78 6.44 -21.18
N SER A 163 29.87 6.58 -21.93
CA SER A 163 30.46 5.52 -22.77
C SER A 163 31.81 5.11 -22.16
N PRO A 164 32.45 4.00 -22.58
CA PRO A 164 33.66 3.49 -21.92
C PRO A 164 34.80 4.52 -21.77
N ASP A 165 34.93 5.44 -22.73
CA ASP A 165 36.02 6.42 -22.80
C ASP A 165 35.57 7.90 -22.67
N GLU A 166 34.26 8.16 -22.64
CA GLU A 166 33.74 9.53 -22.72
C GLU A 166 32.46 9.72 -21.89
N ALA A 167 32.34 10.90 -21.27
CA ALA A 167 31.16 11.36 -20.58
C ALA A 167 30.67 12.67 -21.20
N GLU A 168 29.53 12.63 -21.87
CA GLU A 168 28.91 13.78 -22.52
C GLU A 168 27.66 14.22 -21.77
N ARG A 169 27.50 15.53 -21.55
CA ARG A 169 26.34 16.11 -20.88
C ARG A 169 25.71 17.17 -21.76
N VAL A 170 24.41 17.04 -21.97
CA VAL A 170 23.62 17.93 -22.82
C VAL A 170 22.32 18.36 -22.13
N ALA A 171 21.87 19.57 -22.41
CA ALA A 171 20.52 19.98 -22.04
C ALA A 171 19.52 19.21 -22.94
N ALA A 172 18.56 18.52 -22.34
CA ALA A 172 17.61 17.69 -23.06
C ALA A 172 16.25 18.40 -23.16
N ALA A 173 15.77 18.61 -24.38
CA ALA A 173 14.67 19.54 -24.63
C ALA A 173 13.31 19.05 -24.10
N LEU A 174 13.08 17.74 -23.95
CA LEU A 174 11.82 17.16 -23.46
C LEU A 174 12.05 15.80 -22.75
N TRP A 175 11.40 15.59 -21.61
CA TRP A 175 11.31 14.30 -20.91
C TRP A 175 10.12 13.50 -21.44
N GLU A 176 10.36 12.28 -21.92
CA GLU A 176 9.28 11.33 -22.22
C GLU A 176 8.97 10.51 -20.96
N ASP A 177 7.84 10.80 -20.33
CA ASP A 177 7.48 10.20 -19.04
C ASP A 177 6.93 8.77 -19.18
N TRP A 178 7.84 7.81 -19.30
CA TRP A 178 7.52 6.39 -19.29
C TRP A 178 7.06 5.87 -17.91
N THR A 179 7.14 6.69 -16.85
CA THR A 179 6.82 6.27 -15.48
C THR A 179 5.33 6.37 -15.15
N GLY A 180 4.51 6.81 -16.11
CA GLY A 180 3.08 7.03 -15.93
C GLY A 180 2.77 8.07 -14.85
N GLY A 181 3.58 9.13 -14.75
CA GLY A 181 3.34 10.24 -13.82
C GLY A 181 4.14 10.21 -12.52
N MET A 182 4.96 9.19 -12.25
CA MET A 182 5.85 9.18 -11.07
C MET A 182 6.93 10.27 -11.16
N ALA A 183 7.32 10.64 -12.38
CA ALA A 183 8.31 11.68 -12.65
C ALA A 183 7.75 13.11 -12.50
N ARG A 184 6.43 13.27 -12.34
CA ARG A 184 5.82 14.61 -12.31
C ARG A 184 6.20 15.37 -11.04
N PRO A 185 6.80 16.56 -11.16
CA PRO A 185 7.02 17.43 -10.01
C PRO A 185 5.67 17.96 -9.52
N GLY A 186 5.22 17.41 -8.40
CA GLY A 186 3.98 17.78 -7.74
C GLY A 186 3.98 17.24 -6.31
N PRO A 187 3.10 17.71 -5.42
CA PRO A 187 2.99 17.15 -4.08
C PRO A 187 2.63 15.67 -4.20
N SER A 188 3.59 14.79 -3.93
CA SER A 188 3.37 13.33 -3.86
C SER A 188 2.12 13.07 -3.03
N THR A 189 1.13 12.43 -3.65
CA THR A 189 -0.13 12.04 -3.02
C THR A 189 0.04 10.73 -2.26
N ALA A 190 1.21 10.49 -1.65
CA ALA A 190 1.38 9.41 -0.70
C ALA A 190 0.20 9.48 0.30
N SER A 191 -0.62 8.44 0.31
CA SER A 191 -1.57 8.23 1.40
C SER A 191 -0.73 8.30 2.67
N GLY A 192 -1.13 9.15 3.63
CA GLY A 192 -0.45 9.17 4.93
C GLY A 192 -0.39 7.74 5.52
N PRO A 193 0.54 7.49 6.45
CA PRO A 193 0.78 6.14 6.94
C PRO A 193 -0.50 5.57 7.55
N ALA A 194 -1.12 4.59 6.88
CA ALA A 194 -2.47 4.14 7.20
C ALA A 194 -2.55 3.59 8.64
N GLY A 195 -1.60 2.73 9.00
CA GLY A 195 -1.55 2.01 10.27
C GLY A 195 -0.97 2.82 11.44
N VAL A 196 -0.39 4.00 11.17
CA VAL A 196 0.08 4.91 12.22
C VAL A 196 -0.97 5.99 12.41
N GLY A 197 -1.70 5.91 13.53
CA GLY A 197 -2.70 6.93 13.83
C GLY A 197 -2.07 8.32 13.94
N LEU A 198 -2.71 9.31 13.34
CA LEU A 198 -2.30 10.70 13.36
C LEU A 198 -3.24 11.49 14.27
N LEU A 199 -2.69 12.26 15.22
CA LEU A 199 -3.45 13.14 16.08
C LEU A 199 -3.16 14.59 15.73
N GLU A 200 -4.08 15.23 15.01
CA GLU A 200 -3.92 16.61 14.58
C GLU A 200 -4.65 17.58 15.49
N ALA A 201 -3.90 18.46 16.13
CA ALA A 201 -4.38 19.41 17.10
C ALA A 201 -4.74 20.76 16.48
N ARG A 202 -5.64 21.47 17.16
CA ARG A 202 -5.90 22.89 16.98
C ARG A 202 -6.35 23.49 18.32
N VAL A 203 -6.06 24.77 18.55
CA VAL A 203 -6.68 25.50 19.66
C VAL A 203 -8.19 25.60 19.39
N PRO A 204 -9.07 25.27 20.35
CA PRO A 204 -10.52 25.20 20.12
C PRO A 204 -11.12 26.48 19.51
N ASP A 205 -10.66 27.65 19.94
CA ASP A 205 -11.19 28.95 19.53
C ASP A 205 -10.70 29.39 18.14
N GLU A 206 -9.74 28.68 17.54
CA GLU A 206 -9.15 29.00 16.24
C GLU A 206 -9.84 28.29 15.08
N VAL A 207 -11.18 28.36 15.03
CA VAL A 207 -11.95 27.74 13.95
C VAL A 207 -11.53 28.31 12.58
N GLY A 208 -11.27 27.42 11.62
CA GLY A 208 -10.81 27.80 10.27
C GLY A 208 -9.29 27.81 10.09
N ARG A 209 -8.50 27.73 11.18
CA ARG A 209 -7.06 27.45 11.07
C ARG A 209 -6.80 25.96 10.82
N ALA A 210 -5.73 25.68 10.07
CA ALA A 210 -5.28 24.32 9.79
C ALA A 210 -4.85 23.62 11.09
N ARG A 211 -5.19 22.33 11.20
CA ARG A 211 -4.69 21.49 12.31
C ARG A 211 -3.22 21.14 12.05
N TRP A 212 -2.45 20.93 13.11
CA TRP A 212 -1.06 20.46 13.02
C TRP A 212 -0.89 19.11 13.73
N PRO A 213 -0.01 18.23 13.24
CA PRO A 213 0.22 16.95 13.90
C PRO A 213 0.88 17.14 15.28
N LEU A 214 0.41 16.40 16.28
CA LEU A 214 1.08 16.26 17.57
C LEU A 214 2.29 15.31 17.44
N VAL A 215 3.27 15.49 18.32
CA VAL A 215 4.50 14.69 18.33
C VAL A 215 4.16 13.27 18.81
N VAL A 216 4.59 12.25 18.08
CA VAL A 216 4.50 10.85 18.52
C VAL A 216 5.72 10.55 19.39
N ARG A 217 5.55 10.59 20.72
CA ARG A 217 6.63 10.22 21.65
C ARG A 217 6.91 8.73 21.60
N ARG A 218 5.86 7.91 21.53
CA ARG A 218 5.99 6.46 21.51
C ARG A 218 4.99 5.84 20.55
N LEU A 219 5.46 4.87 19.77
CA LEU A 219 4.65 3.96 18.96
C LEU A 219 5.10 2.53 19.26
N ASP A 220 4.26 1.78 19.96
CA ASP A 220 4.49 0.37 20.30
C ASP A 220 3.46 -0.50 19.58
N VAL A 221 3.93 -1.33 18.66
CA VAL A 221 3.13 -2.23 17.83
C VAL A 221 3.37 -3.66 18.29
N ARG A 222 2.33 -4.28 18.84
CA ARG A 222 2.36 -5.67 19.30
C ARG A 222 1.46 -6.51 18.42
N VAL A 223 2.02 -7.53 17.82
CA VAL A 223 1.31 -8.45 16.93
C VAL A 223 1.43 -9.85 17.50
N ARG A 224 0.31 -10.57 17.57
CA ARG A 224 0.28 -12.01 17.81
C ARG A 224 -0.26 -12.67 16.56
N VAL A 225 0.50 -13.62 16.02
CA VAL A 225 0.04 -14.47 14.93
C VAL A 225 -0.33 -15.84 15.49
N ASP A 226 -1.63 -16.15 15.44
CA ASP A 226 -2.16 -17.50 15.66
C ASP A 226 -2.50 -18.06 14.30
N ARG A 227 -1.68 -18.99 13.80
CA ARG A 227 -1.74 -19.57 12.45
C ARG A 227 -1.94 -18.48 11.38
N ASP A 228 -3.15 -18.31 10.87
CA ASP A 228 -3.50 -17.39 9.79
C ASP A 228 -4.14 -16.08 10.30
N LEU A 229 -4.37 -15.94 11.59
CA LEU A 229 -4.96 -14.75 12.20
C LEU A 229 -3.88 -13.89 12.85
N ALA A 230 -3.67 -12.68 12.33
CA ALA A 230 -2.86 -11.67 12.99
C ALA A 230 -3.75 -10.76 13.83
N ILE A 231 -3.38 -10.55 15.09
CA ILE A 231 -4.01 -9.59 15.99
C ILE A 231 -2.98 -8.52 16.31
N THR A 232 -3.24 -7.30 15.84
CA THR A 232 -2.33 -6.16 15.98
C THR A 232 -2.90 -5.16 16.97
N GLU A 233 -2.13 -4.85 18.01
CA GLU A 233 -2.37 -3.76 18.94
C GLU A 233 -1.35 -2.63 18.73
N VAL A 234 -1.84 -1.42 18.51
CA VAL A 234 -1.01 -0.22 18.35
C VAL A 234 -1.24 0.70 19.54
N ASP A 235 -0.21 0.97 20.32
CA ASP A 235 -0.18 1.83 21.50
C ASP A 235 0.64 3.08 21.20
N GLN A 236 -0.04 4.22 21.10
CA GLN A 236 0.53 5.50 20.68
C GLN A 236 0.49 6.51 21.82
N LEU A 237 1.61 7.16 22.10
CA LEU A 237 1.69 8.28 23.04
C LEU A 237 1.97 9.57 22.28
N PHE A 238 0.98 10.46 22.22
CA PHE A 238 1.10 11.77 21.61
C PHE A 238 1.45 12.83 22.67
N PHE A 239 2.19 13.87 22.28
CA PHE A 239 2.55 14.99 23.13
C PHE A 239 2.09 16.31 22.52
N ASN A 240 1.52 17.17 23.35
CA ASN A 240 1.18 18.54 22.99
C ASN A 240 2.35 19.50 23.29
N PRO A 241 3.08 19.98 22.28
CA PRO A 241 4.16 20.95 22.48
C PRO A 241 3.67 22.39 22.62
N ALA A 242 2.38 22.68 22.38
CA ALA A 242 1.85 24.03 22.46
C ALA A 242 1.72 24.51 23.92
N SER A 243 1.75 25.82 24.11
CA SER A 243 1.49 26.47 25.40
C SER A 243 0.01 26.53 25.78
N GLU A 244 -0.87 26.03 24.91
CA GLU A 244 -2.34 26.09 25.04
C GLU A 244 -2.95 24.68 25.04
N ALA A 245 -4.15 24.58 25.63
CA ALA A 245 -4.93 23.36 25.55
C ALA A 245 -5.52 23.23 24.14
N VAL A 246 -5.40 22.04 23.55
CA VAL A 246 -5.81 21.78 22.17
C VAL A 246 -6.88 20.70 22.07
N GLU A 247 -7.66 20.76 21.00
CA GLU A 247 -8.54 19.69 20.53
C GLU A 247 -7.81 18.91 19.43
N GLY A 248 -7.66 17.60 19.63
CA GLY A 248 -7.07 16.69 18.65
C GLY A 248 -8.13 15.98 17.79
N LEU A 249 -7.84 15.81 16.51
CA LEU A 249 -8.57 14.92 15.61
C LEU A 249 -7.67 13.72 15.30
N TYR A 250 -7.97 12.59 15.93
CA TYR A 250 -7.30 11.32 15.67
C TYR A 250 -7.85 10.70 14.39
N ARG A 251 -6.97 10.23 13.50
CA ARG A 251 -7.34 9.47 12.29
C ARG A 251 -6.43 8.28 12.12
N ILE A 252 -7.01 7.14 11.79
CA ILE A 252 -6.28 5.90 11.51
C ILE A 252 -6.99 5.10 10.41
N ARG A 253 -6.21 4.34 9.64
CA ARG A 253 -6.71 3.38 8.67
C ARG A 253 -6.14 1.99 8.96
N VAL A 254 -6.99 1.04 9.32
CA VAL A 254 -6.58 -0.37 9.46
C VAL A 254 -6.45 -1.00 8.07
N PRO A 255 -5.69 -2.11 7.92
CA PRO A 255 -5.61 -2.84 6.66
C PRO A 255 -6.98 -3.21 6.08
N GLU A 256 -7.06 -3.32 4.76
CA GLU A 256 -8.29 -3.76 4.11
C GLU A 256 -8.68 -5.17 4.57
N GLY A 257 -9.96 -5.40 4.83
CA GLY A 257 -10.45 -6.66 5.40
C GLY A 257 -10.14 -6.87 6.89
N ALA A 258 -9.38 -5.98 7.54
CA ALA A 258 -9.15 -6.03 8.98
C ALA A 258 -10.40 -5.56 9.76
N VAL A 259 -10.64 -6.18 10.90
CA VAL A 259 -11.74 -5.84 11.81
C VAL A 259 -11.17 -5.12 13.02
N LEU A 260 -11.58 -3.87 13.24
CA LEU A 260 -11.25 -3.13 14.46
C LEU A 260 -11.98 -3.74 15.66
N GLN A 261 -11.23 -4.22 16.64
CA GLN A 261 -11.72 -4.89 17.84
C GLN A 261 -11.76 -3.97 19.06
N ARG A 262 -10.84 -2.99 19.14
CA ARG A 262 -10.69 -2.10 20.29
C ARG A 262 -10.22 -0.73 19.86
N PHE A 263 -10.75 0.29 20.52
CA PHE A 263 -10.20 1.64 20.55
C PHE A 263 -10.28 2.12 21.99
N ALA A 264 -9.21 2.67 22.54
CA ALA A 264 -9.15 3.15 23.91
C ALA A 264 -8.30 4.41 24.00
N VAL A 265 -8.67 5.32 24.90
CA VAL A 265 -7.96 6.58 25.13
C VAL A 265 -7.72 6.73 26.63
N ASP A 266 -6.60 7.32 27.00
CA ASP A 266 -6.27 7.59 28.40
C ASP A 266 -7.12 8.70 29.02
N ARG A 267 -7.58 8.44 30.25
CA ARG A 267 -8.30 9.34 31.12
C ARG A 267 -7.88 9.09 32.56
N ASP A 268 -7.45 10.13 33.27
CA ASP A 268 -6.98 10.05 34.66
C ASP A 268 -6.00 8.87 34.85
N GLU A 269 -5.04 8.77 33.92
CA GLU A 269 -4.00 7.72 33.86
C GLU A 269 -4.50 6.28 33.60
N ARG A 270 -5.79 6.11 33.27
CA ARG A 270 -6.41 4.82 32.93
C ARG A 270 -6.88 4.79 31.48
N LEU A 271 -6.73 3.65 30.81
CA LEU A 271 -7.30 3.46 29.48
C LEU A 271 -8.81 3.21 29.59
N VAL A 272 -9.60 4.03 28.89
CA VAL A 272 -11.04 3.88 28.75
C VAL A 272 -11.34 3.46 27.33
N ASP A 273 -12.06 2.34 27.17
CA ASP A 273 -12.48 1.87 25.84
C ASP A 273 -13.52 2.82 25.24
N GLY A 274 -13.27 3.26 24.02
CA GLY A 274 -14.22 4.00 23.20
C GLY A 274 -15.15 3.04 22.45
N TYR A 275 -16.37 3.49 22.21
CA TYR A 275 -17.37 2.72 21.48
C TYR A 275 -17.29 3.04 19.98
N VAL A 276 -17.38 2.02 19.14
CA VAL A 276 -17.58 2.20 17.69
C VAL A 276 -19.08 2.37 17.47
N ARG A 277 -19.51 3.50 16.89
CA ARG A 277 -20.91 3.70 16.47
C ARG A 277 -20.97 4.05 15.00
N GLU A 278 -21.93 3.45 14.29
CA GLU A 278 -22.21 3.79 12.89
C GLU A 278 -22.69 5.23 12.75
N LYS A 279 -22.30 5.87 11.65
CA LYS A 279 -22.43 7.30 11.34
C LYS A 279 -23.86 7.86 11.49
N ALA A 280 -24.90 7.04 11.25
CA ALA A 280 -26.29 7.45 11.35
C ALA A 280 -26.81 7.54 12.79
N GLN A 281 -26.36 6.64 13.69
CA GLN A 281 -26.76 6.67 15.11
C GLN A 281 -25.91 7.65 15.93
N ALA A 282 -24.70 7.97 15.46
CA ALA A 282 -23.78 8.90 16.12
C ALA A 282 -24.34 10.34 16.17
N ARG A 283 -24.89 10.86 15.07
CA ARG A 283 -25.27 12.29 14.97
C ARG A 283 -26.49 12.68 15.80
N GLN A 284 -27.56 11.87 15.80
CA GLN A 284 -28.76 12.16 16.59
C GLN A 284 -28.59 11.96 18.10
N ALA A 285 -27.66 11.11 18.55
CA ALA A 285 -27.33 10.97 19.97
C ALA A 285 -26.38 12.09 20.41
N TYR A 286 -25.41 12.46 19.57
CA TYR A 286 -24.44 13.53 19.81
C TYR A 286 -25.08 14.92 19.87
N GLU A 287 -25.99 15.24 18.94
CA GLU A 287 -26.74 16.51 18.93
C GLU A 287 -27.67 16.66 20.15
N ARG A 288 -28.13 15.55 20.75
CA ARG A 288 -28.98 15.57 21.95
C ARG A 288 -28.20 15.61 23.28
N GLN A 289 -26.97 15.11 23.32
CA GLN A 289 -26.21 14.97 24.57
C GLN A 289 -25.03 15.96 24.72
N VAL A 290 -24.45 16.49 23.63
CA VAL A 290 -23.07 17.06 23.66
C VAL A 290 -22.98 18.56 23.30
N TYR A 291 -24.07 19.34 23.33
CA TYR A 291 -23.97 20.82 23.17
C TYR A 291 -23.97 21.63 24.47
N ARG A 292 -23.55 21.02 25.60
CA ARG A 292 -23.14 21.73 26.82
C ARG A 292 -21.99 21.02 27.52
N GLY A 293 -20.75 21.29 27.09
CA GLY A 293 -19.55 21.19 27.91
C GLY A 293 -19.39 19.92 28.77
N SER A 294 -19.76 18.74 28.27
CA SER A 294 -19.63 17.52 29.06
C SER A 294 -18.19 17.02 29.00
N THR A 295 -17.48 17.22 30.11
CA THR A 295 -16.16 16.66 30.44
C THR A 295 -16.18 15.12 30.57
N GLU A 296 -17.32 14.47 30.31
CA GLU A 296 -17.59 13.09 30.72
C GLU A 296 -17.57 12.05 29.60
N ASP A 297 -17.64 12.41 28.33
CA ASP A 297 -17.82 11.40 27.27
C ASP A 297 -16.51 10.73 26.84
N PRO A 298 -16.45 9.37 26.80
CA PRO A 298 -15.32 8.65 26.22
C PRO A 298 -15.17 9.02 24.74
N ALA A 299 -13.93 9.03 24.24
CA ALA A 299 -13.65 9.30 22.84
C ALA A 299 -14.50 8.39 21.95
N LEU A 300 -15.45 8.99 21.22
CA LEU A 300 -16.30 8.27 20.27
C LEU A 300 -15.50 8.06 19.00
N LEU A 301 -15.32 6.80 18.60
CA LEU A 301 -14.72 6.47 17.32
C LEU A 301 -15.82 6.45 16.25
N GLU A 302 -15.71 7.37 15.30
CA GLU A 302 -16.57 7.44 14.13
C GLU A 302 -15.96 6.64 12.98
N TRP A 303 -16.79 5.83 12.32
CA TRP A 303 -16.45 5.23 11.04
C TRP A 303 -16.60 6.28 9.93
N ASP A 304 -15.52 6.53 9.18
CA ASP A 304 -15.49 7.53 8.10
C ASP A 304 -15.70 6.89 6.73
N ALA A 305 -14.97 5.80 6.47
CA ALA A 305 -14.97 5.00 5.24
C ALA A 305 -14.46 3.57 5.55
N PRO A 306 -14.55 2.58 4.64
CA PRO A 306 -13.98 1.25 4.86
C PRO A 306 -12.54 1.29 5.40
N GLY A 307 -12.30 0.58 6.51
CA GLY A 307 -11.03 0.58 7.24
C GLY A 307 -10.58 1.91 7.86
N SER A 308 -11.31 3.02 7.67
CA SER A 308 -10.90 4.37 8.08
C SER A 308 -11.76 4.90 9.22
N TYR A 309 -11.11 5.33 10.31
CA TYR A 309 -11.76 5.76 11.53
C TYR A 309 -11.22 7.11 12.01
N ARG A 310 -12.07 7.87 12.72
CA ARG A 310 -11.66 9.13 13.36
C ARG A 310 -12.27 9.31 14.74
N ALA A 311 -11.57 10.00 15.62
CA ALA A 311 -12.08 10.39 16.93
C ALA A 311 -11.65 11.82 17.29
N ARG A 312 -12.52 12.55 17.99
CA ARG A 312 -12.16 13.84 18.60
C ARG A 312 -11.66 13.62 20.02
N ILE A 313 -10.48 14.14 20.32
CA ILE A 313 -9.80 14.00 21.60
C ILE A 313 -9.66 15.39 22.23
N TYR A 314 -10.36 15.63 23.32
CA TYR A 314 -10.33 16.90 24.03
C TYR A 314 -10.54 16.68 25.54
N PRO A 315 -9.94 17.51 26.41
CA PRO A 315 -8.86 18.45 26.12
C PRO A 315 -7.48 17.76 26.12
N ILE A 316 -6.51 18.34 25.42
CA ILE A 316 -5.09 17.98 25.55
C ILE A 316 -4.35 19.20 26.11
N ALA A 317 -4.03 19.16 27.41
CA ALA A 317 -3.41 20.29 28.11
C ALA A 317 -2.00 20.63 27.57
N PRO A 318 -1.51 21.85 27.80
CA PRO A 318 -0.14 22.24 27.44
C PRO A 318 0.88 21.29 28.06
N GLY A 319 1.84 20.80 27.27
CA GLY A 319 2.87 19.88 27.75
C GLY A 319 2.35 18.51 28.22
N ALA A 320 1.07 18.21 28.05
CA ALA A 320 0.49 16.92 28.41
C ALA A 320 0.66 15.90 27.28
N THR A 321 0.45 14.65 27.63
CA THR A 321 0.42 13.53 26.68
C THR A 321 -0.98 12.92 26.60
N ARG A 322 -1.26 12.26 25.47
CA ARG A 322 -2.44 11.41 25.29
C ARG A 322 -2.04 10.06 24.75
N ARG A 323 -2.46 9.00 25.41
CA ARG A 323 -2.25 7.61 25.01
C ARG A 323 -3.51 7.08 24.32
N ILE A 324 -3.33 6.58 23.11
CA ILE A 324 -4.39 5.97 22.31
C ILE A 324 -3.98 4.55 21.98
N VAL A 325 -4.88 3.59 22.20
CA VAL A 325 -4.66 2.17 21.90
C VAL A 325 -5.73 1.71 20.93
N ILE A 326 -5.32 1.11 19.81
CA ILE A 326 -6.21 0.40 18.90
C ILE A 326 -5.83 -1.08 18.84
N ARG A 327 -6.82 -1.94 18.59
CA ARG A 327 -6.58 -3.34 18.26
C ARG A 327 -7.42 -3.72 17.06
N TYR A 328 -6.82 -4.37 16.07
CA TYR A 328 -7.52 -4.97 14.94
C TYR A 328 -7.03 -6.38 14.68
N ALA A 329 -7.82 -7.16 13.96
CA ALA A 329 -7.44 -8.49 13.51
C ALA A 329 -7.61 -8.61 12.00
N GLU A 330 -6.70 -9.33 11.36
CA GLU A 330 -6.71 -9.62 9.92
C GLU A 330 -6.33 -11.06 9.63
N TRP A 331 -6.86 -11.60 8.54
CA TRP A 331 -6.52 -12.93 8.05
C TRP A 331 -5.35 -12.83 7.06
N LEU A 332 -4.23 -13.44 7.42
CA LEU A 332 -3.05 -13.54 6.58
C LEU A 332 -3.27 -14.60 5.49
N ARG A 333 -2.85 -14.27 4.27
CA ARG A 333 -2.91 -15.16 3.12
C ARG A 333 -1.65 -15.01 2.29
N PRO A 334 -1.24 -16.05 1.54
CA PRO A 334 -0.24 -15.88 0.52
C PRO A 334 -0.73 -14.90 -0.56
N PRO A 335 0.14 -14.05 -1.11
CA PRO A 335 -0.20 -13.26 -2.29
C PRO A 335 -0.39 -14.21 -3.48
N PRO A 336 -1.16 -13.82 -4.52
CA PRO A 336 -1.25 -14.62 -5.74
C PRO A 336 0.13 -14.93 -6.33
N GLY A 337 0.36 -16.18 -6.76
CA GLY A 337 1.67 -16.67 -7.21
C GLY A 337 2.71 -16.89 -6.09
N GLY A 338 2.36 -16.65 -4.82
CA GLY A 338 3.23 -16.84 -3.67
C GLY A 338 2.71 -17.91 -2.70
N THR A 339 3.60 -18.40 -1.84
CA THR A 339 3.30 -19.49 -0.90
C THR A 339 3.40 -19.08 0.57
N ALA A 340 4.17 -18.04 0.88
CA ALA A 340 4.33 -17.51 2.23
C ALA A 340 3.17 -16.58 2.58
N ARG A 341 2.61 -16.71 3.79
CA ARG A 341 1.60 -15.76 4.31
C ARG A 341 2.29 -14.44 4.61
N LEU A 342 1.70 -13.32 4.19
CA LEU A 342 2.28 -11.99 4.38
C LEU A 342 1.53 -11.20 5.44
N TYR A 343 2.26 -10.71 6.43
CA TYR A 343 1.81 -9.66 7.34
C TYR A 343 2.44 -8.32 6.95
N ARG A 344 1.61 -7.28 6.91
CA ARG A 344 2.04 -5.90 6.63
C ARG A 344 1.55 -4.96 7.71
N TYR A 345 2.46 -4.23 8.34
CA TYR A 345 2.10 -3.06 9.16
C TYR A 345 2.27 -1.78 8.33
N PRO A 346 1.17 -1.11 7.93
CA PRO A 346 1.22 -0.04 6.93
C PRO A 346 1.65 1.29 7.54
N MET A 347 2.95 1.46 7.79
CA MET A 347 3.52 2.64 8.42
C MET A 347 4.33 3.52 7.47
N GLY A 348 4.56 3.08 6.24
CA GLY A 348 5.20 3.87 5.21
C GLY A 348 4.33 5.07 4.85
N GLY A 349 4.91 6.26 4.91
CA GLY A 349 4.21 7.50 4.55
C GLY A 349 5.06 8.48 3.76
N GLY A 350 6.23 8.06 3.28
CA GLY A 350 7.20 8.92 2.60
C GLY A 350 7.43 10.23 3.36
N ALA A 351 7.35 11.36 2.66
CA ALA A 351 7.52 12.69 3.22
C ALA A 351 6.39 13.14 4.18
N ARG A 352 5.32 12.36 4.34
CA ARG A 352 4.20 12.62 5.25
C ARG A 352 4.21 11.73 6.50
N ALA A 353 5.12 10.77 6.59
CA ALA A 353 5.26 9.95 7.80
C ALA A 353 5.62 10.84 9.02
N PRO A 354 5.01 10.61 10.20
CA PRO A 354 5.32 11.37 11.40
C PRO A 354 6.71 11.00 11.91
N HIS A 355 7.34 11.96 12.60
CA HIS A 355 8.50 11.65 13.43
C HIS A 355 8.06 10.94 14.72
N ILE A 356 8.71 9.83 15.03
CA ILE A 356 8.43 8.99 16.18
C ILE A 356 9.69 8.94 17.05
N GLN A 357 9.61 9.43 18.29
CA GLN A 357 10.79 9.45 19.16
C GLN A 357 11.22 8.04 19.59
N GLU A 358 10.25 7.20 19.98
CA GLU A 358 10.48 5.80 20.36
C GLU A 358 9.55 4.87 19.55
N PHE A 359 10.14 4.05 18.68
CA PHE A 359 9.42 3.04 17.92
C PHE A 359 9.80 1.64 18.39
N ALA A 360 8.80 0.82 18.67
CA ALA A 360 8.95 -0.61 18.90
C ALA A 360 7.88 -1.37 18.11
N LEU A 361 8.31 -2.43 17.44
CA LEU A 361 7.43 -3.41 16.82
C LEU A 361 7.85 -4.80 17.29
N SER A 362 6.88 -5.61 17.69
CA SER A 362 7.11 -7.01 18.05
C SER A 362 6.01 -7.89 17.49
N VAL A 363 6.41 -8.99 16.84
CA VAL A 363 5.51 -10.01 16.32
C VAL A 363 5.82 -11.33 17.00
N ASP A 364 4.89 -11.81 17.83
CA ASP A 364 4.91 -13.16 18.37
C ASP A 364 4.46 -14.14 17.29
N VAL A 365 5.38 -15.02 16.89
CA VAL A 365 5.17 -16.03 15.84
C VAL A 365 5.16 -17.45 16.40
N ALA A 366 5.12 -17.63 17.73
CA ALA A 366 5.17 -18.95 18.36
C ALA A 366 4.01 -19.87 17.93
N GLU A 367 2.83 -19.31 17.69
CA GLU A 367 1.65 -20.03 17.23
C GLU A 367 1.38 -19.83 15.72
N ALA A 368 2.31 -19.24 14.98
CA ALA A 368 2.10 -18.96 13.55
C ALA A 368 2.09 -20.23 12.69
N GLU A 369 2.63 -21.36 13.18
CA GLU A 369 2.89 -22.57 12.39
C GLU A 369 3.71 -22.25 11.11
N ALA A 370 4.74 -21.42 11.26
CA ALA A 370 5.70 -21.12 10.20
C ALA A 370 6.96 -21.99 10.40
N ALA A 371 7.49 -22.54 9.31
CA ALA A 371 8.76 -23.26 9.30
C ALA A 371 9.94 -22.28 9.41
N SER A 372 9.83 -21.13 8.73
CA SER A 372 10.79 -20.03 8.82
C SER A 372 10.07 -18.68 8.67
N VAL A 373 10.76 -17.61 9.07
CA VAL A 373 10.28 -16.23 8.96
C VAL A 373 11.31 -15.36 8.27
N ARG A 374 10.82 -14.46 7.41
CA ARG A 374 11.63 -13.43 6.75
C ARG A 374 11.05 -12.07 7.08
N ALA A 375 11.86 -11.11 7.45
CA ALA A 375 11.37 -9.81 7.90
C ALA A 375 12.17 -8.66 7.30
N GLY A 376 11.51 -7.53 7.15
CA GLY A 376 12.12 -6.28 6.68
C GLY A 376 12.82 -5.48 7.77
N MET A 377 13.49 -4.41 7.37
CA MET A 377 14.03 -3.36 8.23
C MET A 377 15.01 -3.82 9.31
N GLY A 378 15.80 -4.86 9.03
CA GLY A 378 16.78 -5.39 9.97
C GLY A 378 16.15 -5.82 11.30
N ALA A 379 14.98 -6.46 11.21
CA ALA A 379 14.34 -7.07 12.36
C ALA A 379 15.17 -8.25 12.87
N VAL A 380 15.06 -8.51 14.17
CA VAL A 380 15.78 -9.61 14.82
C VAL A 380 14.77 -10.60 15.39
N VAL A 381 15.04 -11.91 15.27
CA VAL A 381 14.27 -12.94 15.97
C VAL A 381 14.94 -13.22 17.31
N GLU A 382 14.17 -13.03 18.37
CA GLU A 382 14.59 -13.32 19.74
C GLU A 382 13.43 -14.01 20.47
N PHE A 383 13.67 -15.17 21.08
CA PHE A 383 12.67 -15.88 21.89
C PHE A 383 11.33 -16.12 21.17
N GLY A 384 11.36 -16.54 19.90
CA GLY A 384 10.15 -16.84 19.13
C GLY A 384 9.36 -15.60 18.67
N ALA A 385 9.96 -14.41 18.72
CA ALA A 385 9.33 -13.18 18.25
C ALA A 385 10.27 -12.34 17.38
N VAL A 386 9.72 -11.76 16.32
CA VAL A 386 10.39 -10.81 15.43
C VAL A 386 10.28 -9.41 16.02
N ARG A 387 11.39 -8.70 16.20
CA ARG A 387 11.41 -7.39 16.86
C ARG A 387 12.18 -6.32 16.09
N ILE A 388 11.68 -5.10 16.16
CA ILE A 388 12.34 -3.87 15.70
C ILE A 388 12.27 -2.83 16.82
N ARG A 389 13.37 -2.12 17.04
CA ARG A 389 13.41 -0.90 17.87
C ARG A 389 14.18 0.20 17.17
N ARG A 390 13.65 1.42 17.20
CA ARG A 390 14.32 2.62 16.64
C ARG A 390 14.04 3.83 17.53
N SER A 391 14.99 4.77 17.51
CA SER A 391 14.85 6.09 18.11
C SER A 391 14.82 7.14 17.01
N ASP A 392 14.07 8.23 17.22
CA ASP A 392 13.93 9.35 16.28
C ASP A 392 13.64 8.89 14.84
N PHE A 393 12.71 7.94 14.74
CA PHE A 393 12.40 7.19 13.54
C PHE A 393 11.34 7.89 12.70
N ARG A 394 11.50 7.80 11.37
CA ARG A 394 10.51 8.23 10.39
C ARG A 394 10.26 7.11 9.39
N PRO A 395 9.16 6.36 9.50
CA PRO A 395 8.92 5.19 8.66
C PRO A 395 8.70 5.59 7.20
N ARG A 396 9.62 5.18 6.33
CA ARG A 396 9.55 5.44 4.89
C ARG A 396 8.83 4.32 4.13
N SER A 397 8.94 3.10 4.65
CA SER A 397 8.36 1.88 4.12
C SER A 397 7.41 1.22 5.13
N ASP A 398 6.57 0.32 4.64
CA ASP A 398 5.78 -0.57 5.46
C ASP A 398 6.66 -1.67 6.06
N PHE A 399 6.30 -2.17 7.25
CA PHE A 399 6.91 -3.38 7.78
C PHE A 399 6.27 -4.61 7.15
N TRP A 400 7.10 -5.52 6.66
CA TRP A 400 6.70 -6.79 6.09
C TRP A 400 7.30 -7.95 6.87
N LEU A 401 6.47 -8.97 7.11
CA LEU A 401 6.86 -10.25 7.65
C LEU A 401 6.28 -11.36 6.77
N GLU A 402 7.15 -12.23 6.28
CA GLU A 402 6.79 -13.43 5.55
C GLU A 402 6.83 -14.63 6.50
N LEU A 403 5.72 -15.37 6.55
CA LEU A 403 5.59 -16.61 7.30
C LEU A 403 5.62 -17.77 6.31
N VAL A 404 6.80 -18.39 6.17
CA VAL A 404 7.03 -19.49 5.23
C VAL A 404 6.56 -20.79 5.88
N GLY A 405 5.57 -21.45 5.26
CA GLY A 405 5.08 -22.75 5.71
C GLY A 405 5.95 -23.92 5.20
N GLU A 406 5.75 -25.11 5.75
CA GLU A 406 6.31 -26.34 5.17
C GLU A 406 5.64 -26.65 3.82
N ALA A 407 6.40 -27.12 2.84
CA ALA A 407 5.92 -27.38 1.47
C ALA A 407 4.70 -28.32 1.40
N ASP A 408 4.57 -29.26 2.35
CA ASP A 408 3.44 -30.21 2.42
C ASP A 408 2.23 -29.66 3.20
N ALA A 409 2.40 -28.62 4.03
CA ALA A 409 1.33 -28.03 4.85
C ALA A 409 0.31 -27.22 4.05
N GLN A 410 0.60 -26.92 2.78
CA GLN A 410 -0.21 -26.09 1.88
C GLN A 410 -1.32 -26.88 1.15
N THR A 411 -1.44 -28.18 1.36
CA THR A 411 -2.45 -29.03 0.68
C THR A 411 -3.76 -29.20 1.47
N GLY A 412 -3.78 -28.84 2.76
CA GLY A 412 -4.95 -28.95 3.63
C GLY A 412 -5.73 -27.64 3.78
N GLN A 413 -7.06 -27.70 3.75
CA GLN A 413 -7.89 -26.53 4.04
C GLN A 413 -8.08 -26.34 5.55
N ARG A 414 -7.71 -25.16 6.07
CA ARG A 414 -7.83 -24.86 7.51
C ARG A 414 -9.19 -24.26 7.85
N ALA A 415 -9.93 -24.91 8.74
CA ALA A 415 -11.16 -24.36 9.31
C ALA A 415 -10.89 -23.76 10.70
N TRP A 416 -11.49 -22.61 10.96
CA TRP A 416 -11.45 -21.92 12.24
C TRP A 416 -12.79 -22.08 12.94
N ARG A 417 -12.76 -22.38 14.23
CA ARG A 417 -13.97 -22.46 15.07
C ARG A 417 -13.86 -21.40 16.16
N ALA A 418 -14.76 -20.43 16.13
CA ALA A 418 -14.95 -19.49 17.22
C ALA A 418 -16.13 -19.99 18.07
N PRO A 419 -15.87 -20.46 19.31
CA PRO A 419 -16.96 -20.87 20.18
C PRO A 419 -17.85 -19.67 20.50
N HIS A 420 -19.17 -19.85 20.43
CA HIS A 420 -20.08 -18.79 20.89
C HIS A 420 -19.81 -18.51 22.37
N ARG A 421 -19.56 -17.24 22.70
CA ARG A 421 -19.40 -16.77 24.07
C ARG A 421 -20.41 -15.66 24.32
N PRO A 422 -21.36 -15.84 25.24
CA PRO A 422 -22.30 -14.80 25.60
C PRO A 422 -21.57 -13.51 26.02
N PRO A 423 -22.01 -12.33 25.56
CA PRO A 423 -21.39 -11.07 25.95
C PRO A 423 -21.50 -10.85 27.46
N ALA A 424 -20.52 -10.16 28.04
CA ALA A 424 -20.57 -9.76 29.44
C ALA A 424 -21.80 -8.87 29.69
N ARG A 425 -22.59 -9.17 30.72
CA ARG A 425 -23.81 -8.44 31.06
C ARG A 425 -23.70 -7.76 32.41
N ALA A 426 -24.46 -6.68 32.58
CA ALA A 426 -24.64 -6.07 33.88
C ALA A 426 -25.27 -7.08 34.86
N PRO A 427 -24.91 -7.03 36.16
CA PRO A 427 -25.50 -7.90 37.18
C PRO A 427 -27.04 -7.83 37.16
N GLY A 428 -27.71 -8.98 37.02
CA GLY A 428 -29.17 -9.08 37.02
C GLY A 428 -29.85 -8.97 35.64
N ALA A 429 -29.11 -8.72 34.56
CA ALA A 429 -29.68 -8.74 33.21
C ALA A 429 -30.01 -10.18 32.76
N SER A 430 -31.24 -10.42 32.31
CA SER A 430 -31.65 -11.72 31.77
C SER A 430 -31.12 -11.92 30.35
N PRO A 431 -30.67 -13.15 29.99
CA PRO A 431 -30.30 -13.49 28.61
C PRO A 431 -31.50 -13.34 27.66
N PRO A 432 -31.26 -13.02 26.37
CA PRO A 432 -32.31 -13.08 25.36
C PRO A 432 -32.80 -14.53 25.12
N PRO A 433 -34.03 -14.73 24.63
CA PRO A 433 -34.71 -16.04 24.64
C PRO A 433 -34.04 -17.18 23.86
N ASN A 434 -33.10 -16.91 22.97
CA ASN A 434 -32.49 -17.90 22.08
C ASN A 434 -30.95 -17.97 22.20
N GLU A 435 -30.38 -17.32 23.21
CA GLU A 435 -28.91 -17.26 23.35
C GLU A 435 -28.30 -18.62 23.67
N ALA A 436 -29.04 -19.49 24.37
CA ALA A 436 -28.62 -20.86 24.64
C ALA A 436 -28.58 -21.74 23.37
N ASP A 437 -29.26 -21.32 22.30
CA ASP A 437 -29.29 -22.00 21.02
C ASP A 437 -28.24 -21.46 20.04
N GLU A 438 -27.52 -20.38 20.40
CA GLU A 438 -26.46 -19.83 19.56
C GLU A 438 -25.30 -20.82 19.42
N ARG A 439 -24.96 -21.12 18.17
CA ARG A 439 -23.93 -22.10 17.81
C ARG A 439 -22.59 -21.43 17.59
N ASP A 440 -21.54 -22.25 17.65
CA ASP A 440 -20.21 -21.83 17.27
C ASP A 440 -20.16 -21.37 15.81
N TYR A 441 -19.31 -20.37 15.57
CA TYR A 441 -19.05 -19.85 14.25
C TYR A 441 -17.87 -20.58 13.63
N PHE A 442 -18.00 -20.94 12.35
CA PHE A 442 -16.89 -21.49 11.57
C PHE A 442 -16.47 -20.50 10.49
N TYR A 443 -15.16 -20.30 10.36
CA TYR A 443 -14.57 -19.55 9.25
C TYR A 443 -13.68 -20.50 8.45
N LEU A 444 -13.99 -20.64 7.17
CA LEU A 444 -13.27 -21.49 6.22
C LEU A 444 -12.83 -20.60 5.04
N PRO A 445 -11.56 -20.13 5.00
CA PRO A 445 -11.04 -19.44 3.83
C PRO A 445 -11.00 -20.42 2.65
N LEU A 446 -11.79 -20.13 1.62
CA LEU A 446 -11.72 -20.86 0.35
C LEU A 446 -10.56 -20.29 -0.46
N VAL A 447 -9.50 -21.08 -0.62
CA VAL A 447 -8.43 -20.80 -1.58
C VAL A 447 -8.72 -21.66 -2.80
N LEU A 448 -9.14 -21.02 -3.90
CA LEU A 448 -9.36 -21.73 -5.15
C LEU A 448 -8.01 -22.04 -5.79
N PRO A 449 -7.76 -23.28 -6.24
CA PRO A 449 -6.53 -23.61 -6.95
C PRO A 449 -6.37 -22.74 -8.20
N GLU A 450 -5.13 -22.39 -8.52
CA GLU A 450 -4.82 -21.53 -9.66
C GLU A 450 -5.32 -22.11 -10.99
N SER A 451 -5.52 -23.44 -11.07
CA SER A 451 -6.10 -24.13 -12.24
C SER A 451 -7.58 -23.85 -12.48
N LEU A 452 -8.30 -23.31 -11.49
CA LEU A 452 -9.70 -22.87 -11.64
C LEU A 452 -9.81 -21.40 -12.06
N SER A 453 -8.82 -20.58 -11.71
CA SER A 453 -8.58 -19.31 -12.39
C SER A 453 -8.01 -19.60 -13.78
N GLY A 454 -8.48 -18.93 -14.82
CA GLY A 454 -7.92 -19.11 -16.16
C GLY A 454 -6.41 -18.79 -16.22
N ALA A 455 -5.77 -19.09 -17.34
CA ALA A 455 -4.40 -18.63 -17.58
C ALA A 455 -4.30 -17.11 -17.37
N PRO A 456 -3.17 -16.60 -16.85
CA PRO A 456 -2.91 -15.16 -16.77
C PRO A 456 -3.22 -14.52 -18.12
N VAL A 457 -3.95 -13.41 -18.09
CA VAL A 457 -4.40 -12.77 -19.31
C VAL A 457 -3.30 -11.86 -19.80
N ASP A 458 -2.70 -12.22 -20.92
CA ASP A 458 -1.58 -11.46 -21.52
C ASP A 458 -2.03 -10.19 -22.25
N SER A 459 -3.33 -9.89 -22.29
CA SER A 459 -3.84 -8.71 -22.97
C SER A 459 -5.18 -8.23 -22.42
N VAL A 460 -5.34 -6.92 -22.27
CA VAL A 460 -6.59 -6.26 -21.86
C VAL A 460 -7.12 -5.36 -22.97
N ASP A 461 -8.45 -5.29 -23.06
CA ASP A 461 -9.15 -4.23 -23.77
C ASP A 461 -9.64 -3.21 -22.75
N LEU A 462 -9.13 -1.98 -22.84
CA LEU A 462 -9.45 -0.91 -21.90
C LEU A 462 -10.23 0.21 -22.58
N VAL A 463 -11.42 0.51 -22.06
CA VAL A 463 -12.17 1.71 -22.45
C VAL A 463 -12.11 2.72 -21.31
N ILE A 464 -11.55 3.90 -21.57
CA ILE A 464 -11.46 4.99 -20.60
C ILE A 464 -12.50 6.05 -20.94
N LEU A 465 -13.44 6.27 -20.02
CA LEU A 465 -14.54 7.24 -20.12
C LEU A 465 -14.18 8.49 -19.33
N ALA A 466 -13.84 9.57 -20.01
CA ALA A 466 -13.63 10.87 -19.38
C ALA A 466 -14.95 11.66 -19.34
N ASP A 467 -15.42 11.99 -18.13
CA ASP A 467 -16.60 12.82 -17.94
C ASP A 467 -16.30 14.27 -18.30
N VAL A 468 -17.01 14.80 -19.28
CA VAL A 468 -16.90 16.19 -19.73
C VAL A 468 -18.19 16.98 -19.48
N SER A 469 -19.04 16.54 -18.55
CA SER A 469 -20.27 17.21 -18.17
C SER A 469 -20.01 18.62 -17.61
N ALA A 470 -21.07 19.43 -17.50
CA ALA A 470 -20.97 20.81 -17.04
C ALA A 470 -20.46 20.95 -15.58
N ALA A 471 -20.50 19.87 -14.78
CA ALA A 471 -19.97 19.86 -13.41
C ALA A 471 -18.45 19.66 -13.37
N THR A 472 -17.85 19.20 -14.46
CA THR A 472 -16.41 18.95 -14.54
C THR A 472 -15.66 20.27 -14.78
N ASP A 473 -14.98 20.77 -13.75
CA ASP A 473 -14.11 21.92 -13.88
C ASP A 473 -12.79 21.58 -14.62
N ARG A 474 -12.05 22.62 -15.02
CA ARG A 474 -10.80 22.45 -15.76
C ARG A 474 -9.74 21.65 -15.00
N SER A 475 -9.70 21.77 -13.67
CA SER A 475 -8.74 21.04 -12.83
C SER A 475 -9.07 19.54 -12.82
N HIS A 476 -10.35 19.18 -12.76
CA HIS A 476 -10.82 17.80 -12.88
C HIS A 476 -10.53 17.20 -14.25
N LEU A 477 -10.67 17.96 -15.34
CA LEU A 477 -10.27 17.51 -16.68
C LEU A 477 -8.75 17.30 -16.79
N GLU A 478 -7.94 18.19 -16.22
CA GLU A 478 -6.48 18.04 -16.20
C GLU A 478 -6.03 16.82 -15.38
N LEU A 479 -6.70 16.55 -14.24
CA LEU A 479 -6.53 15.32 -13.47
C LEU A 479 -6.96 14.10 -14.28
N GLY A 480 -8.10 14.15 -14.96
CA GLY A 480 -8.59 13.05 -15.77
C GLY A 480 -7.65 12.71 -16.93
N ARG A 481 -7.10 13.72 -17.60
CA ARG A 481 -6.05 13.54 -18.62
C ARG A 481 -4.80 12.89 -18.03
N SER A 482 -4.40 13.29 -16.82
CA SER A 482 -3.27 12.71 -16.12
C SER A 482 -3.49 11.23 -15.79
N VAL A 483 -4.72 10.84 -15.44
CA VAL A 483 -5.11 9.45 -15.23
C VAL A 483 -5.06 8.67 -16.54
N VAL A 484 -5.63 9.19 -17.63
CA VAL A 484 -5.59 8.55 -18.96
C VAL A 484 -4.14 8.31 -19.38
N GLU A 485 -3.30 9.33 -19.29
CA GLU A 485 -1.88 9.25 -19.64
C GLU A 485 -1.15 8.19 -18.80
N SER A 486 -1.35 8.20 -17.48
CA SER A 486 -0.77 7.21 -16.55
C SER A 486 -1.20 5.78 -16.86
N LEU A 487 -2.47 5.55 -17.20
CA LEU A 487 -2.99 4.24 -17.58
C LEU A 487 -2.37 3.77 -18.89
N THR A 488 -2.40 4.63 -19.92
CA THR A 488 -1.88 4.27 -21.25
C THR A 488 -0.37 4.03 -21.26
N ALA A 489 0.40 4.71 -20.40
CA ALA A 489 1.84 4.50 -20.27
C ALA A 489 2.22 3.08 -19.78
N HIS A 490 1.30 2.40 -19.09
CA HIS A 490 1.53 1.07 -18.52
C HIS A 490 0.83 -0.07 -19.29
N LEU A 491 0.08 0.23 -20.35
CA LEU A 491 -0.48 -0.79 -21.25
C LEU A 491 0.61 -1.39 -22.14
N GLY A 492 0.55 -2.70 -22.33
CA GLY A 492 1.47 -3.48 -23.17
C GLY A 492 1.12 -3.43 -24.65
N ASP A 493 2.03 -3.92 -25.49
CA ASP A 493 1.88 -3.91 -26.95
C ASP A 493 0.70 -4.76 -27.46
N SER A 494 0.26 -5.75 -26.66
CA SER A 494 -0.89 -6.62 -26.93
C SER A 494 -2.23 -6.04 -26.45
N ASP A 495 -2.19 -4.95 -25.69
CA ASP A 495 -3.38 -4.29 -25.15
C ASP A 495 -4.04 -3.40 -26.20
N ARG A 496 -5.34 -3.17 -26.04
CA ARG A 496 -6.10 -2.24 -26.87
C ARG A 496 -6.74 -1.19 -25.99
N VAL A 497 -6.73 0.07 -26.45
CA VAL A 497 -7.33 1.18 -25.73
C VAL A 497 -8.30 1.98 -26.60
N ALA A 498 -9.39 2.41 -25.97
CA ALA A 498 -10.28 3.45 -26.49
C ALA A 498 -10.41 4.53 -25.40
N VAL A 499 -10.13 5.78 -25.76
CA VAL A 499 -10.39 6.93 -24.88
C VAL A 499 -11.58 7.68 -25.45
N VAL A 500 -12.64 7.79 -24.67
CA VAL A 500 -13.90 8.42 -25.06
C VAL A 500 -14.29 9.46 -24.03
N THR A 501 -15.02 10.48 -24.46
CA THR A 501 -15.65 11.43 -23.54
C THR A 501 -17.12 11.12 -23.36
N THR A 502 -17.68 11.49 -22.23
CA THR A 502 -19.10 11.31 -21.95
C THR A 502 -19.73 12.54 -21.33
N ASP A 503 -20.94 12.82 -21.78
CA ASP A 503 -21.95 13.64 -21.10
C ASP A 503 -23.24 12.79 -21.01
N LEU A 504 -24.09 12.83 -22.02
CA LEU A 504 -25.26 11.97 -22.19
C LEU A 504 -24.94 10.70 -22.99
N THR A 505 -23.94 10.76 -23.86
CA THR A 505 -23.52 9.65 -24.73
C THR A 505 -22.00 9.64 -24.87
N ILE A 506 -21.41 8.48 -25.15
CA ILE A 506 -19.98 8.41 -25.44
C ILE A 506 -19.66 9.03 -26.79
N ARG A 507 -18.56 9.78 -26.86
CA ARG A 507 -18.01 10.37 -28.09
C ARG A 507 -16.51 10.10 -28.17
N SER A 508 -16.01 9.98 -29.40
CA SER A 508 -14.56 9.92 -29.61
C SER A 508 -13.92 11.24 -29.21
N VAL A 509 -12.70 11.18 -28.68
CA VAL A 509 -11.85 12.36 -28.51
C VAL A 509 -11.31 12.91 -29.84
N GLU A 510 -11.36 12.11 -30.90
CA GLU A 510 -10.94 12.50 -32.25
C GLU A 510 -12.14 12.93 -33.10
N ASP A 511 -12.09 14.15 -33.65
CA ASP A 511 -13.15 14.72 -34.48
C ASP A 511 -13.45 13.86 -35.72
N GLY A 512 -14.72 13.49 -35.90
CA GLY A 512 -15.17 12.73 -37.08
C GLY A 512 -14.80 11.24 -37.06
N VAL A 513 -14.23 10.73 -35.98
CA VAL A 513 -13.88 9.31 -35.81
C VAL A 513 -14.87 8.67 -34.84
N ALA A 514 -15.34 7.46 -35.16
CA ALA A 514 -16.19 6.71 -34.23
C ALA A 514 -15.35 6.16 -33.05
N PRO A 515 -15.92 6.07 -31.83
CA PRO A 515 -15.27 5.37 -30.72
C PRO A 515 -14.84 3.96 -31.12
N GLN A 516 -13.55 3.65 -30.96
CA GLN A 516 -13.02 2.34 -31.33
C GLN A 516 -11.82 1.95 -30.47
N LEU A 517 -11.74 0.66 -30.13
CA LEU A 517 -10.55 0.04 -29.56
C LEU A 517 -9.43 -0.03 -30.60
N GLY A 518 -8.19 -0.07 -30.14
CA GLY A 518 -7.09 -0.59 -30.94
C GLY A 518 -5.74 -0.38 -30.26
N GLU A 519 -4.69 -0.74 -30.98
CA GLU A 519 -3.34 -0.92 -30.44
C GLU A 519 -2.79 0.34 -29.77
N VAL A 520 -2.08 0.14 -28.66
CA VAL A 520 -1.43 1.19 -27.87
C VAL A 520 -0.09 1.55 -28.52
N THR A 521 -0.13 2.50 -29.47
CA THR A 521 1.10 3.08 -30.05
C THR A 521 1.32 4.50 -29.54
N PRO A 522 2.57 4.97 -29.38
CA PRO A 522 2.86 6.33 -28.92
C PRO A 522 2.10 7.41 -29.71
N ALA A 523 2.11 7.29 -31.04
CA ALA A 523 1.40 8.22 -31.94
C ALA A 523 -0.13 8.18 -31.78
N ARG A 524 -0.72 7.04 -31.39
CA ARG A 524 -2.15 6.97 -31.08
C ARG A 524 -2.45 7.63 -29.73
N VAL A 525 -1.67 7.30 -28.70
CA VAL A 525 -1.86 7.86 -27.35
C VAL A 525 -1.75 9.38 -27.38
N GLU A 526 -0.77 9.93 -28.08
CA GLU A 526 -0.61 11.39 -28.26
C GLU A 526 -1.85 12.02 -28.90
N ARG A 527 -2.37 11.44 -30.00
CA ARG A 527 -3.61 11.92 -30.65
C ARG A 527 -4.82 11.87 -29.73
N LEU A 528 -4.96 10.81 -28.93
CA LEU A 528 -6.07 10.66 -27.98
C LEU A 528 -5.99 11.71 -26.86
N LEU A 529 -4.79 11.97 -26.31
CA LEU A 529 -4.57 12.98 -25.28
C LEU A 529 -4.77 14.41 -25.80
N ASP A 530 -4.30 14.69 -27.02
CA ASP A 530 -4.52 15.96 -27.72
C ASP A 530 -5.99 16.22 -28.02
N GLY A 531 -6.71 15.18 -28.45
CA GLY A 531 -8.16 15.22 -28.65
C GLY A 531 -8.87 15.57 -27.35
N LEU A 532 -8.56 14.83 -26.27
CA LEU A 532 -9.13 15.05 -24.95
C LEU A 532 -8.91 16.49 -24.43
N ALA A 533 -7.74 17.08 -24.71
CA ALA A 533 -7.42 18.44 -24.30
C ALA A 533 -8.25 19.52 -25.00
N ARG A 534 -8.90 19.21 -26.12
CA ARG A 534 -9.71 20.14 -26.93
C ARG A 534 -11.21 19.98 -26.69
N VAL A 535 -11.64 18.93 -26.00
CA VAL A 535 -13.07 18.67 -25.77
C VAL A 535 -13.64 19.72 -24.82
N PRO A 536 -14.69 20.47 -25.22
CA PRO A 536 -15.34 21.42 -24.32
C PRO A 536 -16.14 20.68 -23.25
N ALA A 537 -16.13 21.21 -22.02
CA ALA A 537 -17.03 20.75 -20.97
C ALA A 537 -18.46 21.26 -21.23
N GLY A 538 -19.45 20.39 -21.02
CA GLY A 538 -20.87 20.72 -21.15
C GLY A 538 -21.76 19.49 -21.10
N GLY A 539 -23.05 19.72 -20.88
CA GLY A 539 -24.07 18.66 -20.83
C GLY A 539 -24.32 18.10 -19.43
N ALA A 540 -25.24 17.14 -19.38
CA ALA A 540 -25.56 16.36 -18.19
C ALA A 540 -24.77 15.04 -18.19
N THR A 541 -24.96 14.20 -17.19
CA THR A 541 -24.25 12.92 -17.01
C THR A 541 -25.25 11.78 -16.96
N ASP A 542 -25.25 10.93 -17.99
CA ASP A 542 -25.97 9.65 -18.01
C ASP A 542 -24.97 8.49 -17.89
N LEU A 543 -24.65 8.12 -16.65
CA LEU A 543 -23.64 7.13 -16.34
C LEU A 543 -24.05 5.72 -16.82
N GLY A 544 -25.35 5.41 -16.75
CA GLY A 544 -25.90 4.12 -17.15
C GLY A 544 -25.76 3.88 -18.64
N GLU A 545 -26.13 4.86 -19.46
CA GLU A 545 -25.97 4.80 -20.91
C GLU A 545 -24.50 4.82 -21.33
N ALA A 546 -23.69 5.69 -20.72
CA ALA A 546 -22.28 5.82 -21.06
C ALA A 546 -21.51 4.52 -20.84
N ILE A 547 -21.67 3.88 -19.68
CA ILE A 547 -21.00 2.61 -19.37
C ILE A 547 -21.54 1.48 -20.25
N ALA A 548 -22.83 1.45 -20.55
CA ALA A 548 -23.39 0.45 -21.47
C ALA A 548 -22.82 0.58 -22.89
N ALA A 549 -22.72 1.81 -23.41
CA ALA A 549 -22.13 2.08 -24.72
C ALA A 549 -20.62 1.76 -24.75
N ALA A 550 -19.91 2.01 -23.64
CA ALA A 550 -18.51 1.63 -23.51
C ALA A 550 -18.31 0.11 -23.46
N ALA A 551 -19.20 -0.61 -22.75
CA ALA A 551 -19.18 -2.07 -22.71
C ALA A 551 -19.38 -2.68 -24.10
N ALA A 552 -20.21 -2.05 -24.95
CA ALA A 552 -20.41 -2.48 -26.33
C ALA A 552 -19.17 -2.33 -27.23
N LEU A 553 -18.14 -1.57 -26.81
CA LEU A 553 -16.86 -1.50 -27.52
C LEU A 553 -15.94 -2.68 -27.19
N LEU A 554 -16.16 -3.35 -26.05
CA LEU A 554 -15.31 -4.45 -25.59
C LEU A 554 -15.53 -5.71 -26.44
N ASP A 555 -14.46 -6.48 -26.62
CA ASP A 555 -14.51 -7.77 -27.28
C ASP A 555 -14.79 -8.88 -26.25
N PRO A 556 -15.93 -9.60 -26.35
CA PRO A 556 -16.28 -10.66 -25.39
C PRO A 556 -15.27 -11.82 -25.32
N ALA A 557 -14.39 -11.96 -26.33
CA ALA A 557 -13.35 -12.99 -26.35
C ALA A 557 -12.08 -12.59 -25.57
N ARG A 558 -11.98 -11.34 -25.11
CA ARG A 558 -10.82 -10.80 -24.38
C ARG A 558 -11.27 -10.27 -23.02
N HIS A 559 -10.32 -10.13 -22.09
CA HIS A 559 -10.62 -9.46 -20.84
C HIS A 559 -10.79 -7.97 -21.08
N GLY A 560 -11.98 -7.48 -20.81
CA GLY A 560 -12.34 -6.07 -20.96
C GLY A 560 -12.43 -5.37 -19.60
N ALA A 561 -12.02 -4.12 -19.56
CA ALA A 561 -12.22 -3.24 -18.43
C ALA A 561 -12.72 -1.86 -18.89
N ILE A 562 -13.56 -1.25 -18.06
CA ILE A 562 -14.06 0.11 -18.26
C ILE A 562 -13.60 0.95 -17.07
N ILE A 563 -12.90 2.05 -17.34
CA ILE A 563 -12.50 3.01 -16.32
C ILE A 563 -13.23 4.32 -16.58
N TYR A 564 -14.10 4.70 -15.66
CA TYR A 564 -14.76 6.00 -15.66
C TYR A 564 -13.95 7.00 -14.82
N VAL A 565 -13.77 8.19 -15.37
CA VAL A 565 -12.99 9.29 -14.79
C VAL A 565 -13.89 10.52 -14.68
N GLY A 566 -14.44 10.74 -13.49
CA GLY A 566 -15.38 11.83 -13.19
C GLY A 566 -15.79 11.81 -11.71
N ASP A 567 -16.80 12.58 -11.35
CA ASP A 567 -17.31 12.67 -9.97
C ASP A 567 -18.27 11.51 -9.59
N GLY A 568 -18.72 10.74 -10.60
CA GLY A 568 -19.59 9.58 -10.42
C GLY A 568 -21.03 9.96 -10.06
N ALA A 569 -21.43 11.22 -10.27
CA ALA A 569 -22.77 11.72 -9.94
C ALA A 569 -23.66 11.79 -11.19
N PRO A 570 -24.49 10.77 -11.47
CA PRO A 570 -25.44 10.84 -12.59
C PRO A 570 -26.46 11.96 -12.36
N THR A 571 -26.76 12.70 -13.41
CA THR A 571 -27.81 13.75 -13.42
C THR A 571 -28.99 13.40 -14.34
N VAL A 572 -28.83 12.35 -15.17
CA VAL A 572 -29.84 11.77 -16.06
C VAL A 572 -29.78 10.24 -15.96
N GLY A 573 -30.87 9.57 -16.33
CA GLY A 573 -30.95 8.11 -16.32
C GLY A 573 -31.12 7.54 -14.91
N GLU A 574 -30.37 6.49 -14.59
CA GLU A 574 -30.35 5.89 -13.26
C GLU A 574 -29.58 6.78 -12.26
N LEU A 575 -30.31 7.54 -11.44
CA LEU A 575 -29.73 8.50 -10.48
C LEU A 575 -29.21 7.87 -9.17
N HIS A 576 -29.46 6.58 -8.96
CA HIS A 576 -29.17 5.89 -7.71
C HIS A 576 -28.37 4.61 -7.97
N ALA A 577 -27.50 4.27 -7.01
CA ALA A 577 -26.59 3.13 -7.12
C ALA A 577 -27.30 1.81 -7.42
N ASP A 578 -28.45 1.55 -6.78
CA ASP A 578 -29.21 0.31 -6.98
C ASP A 578 -29.66 0.14 -8.44
N GLY A 579 -30.14 1.22 -9.08
CA GLY A 579 -30.54 1.20 -10.48
C GLY A 579 -29.36 1.01 -11.44
N LEU A 580 -28.23 1.68 -11.16
CA LEU A 580 -27.00 1.50 -11.92
C LEU A 580 -26.47 0.06 -11.83
N LEU A 581 -26.43 -0.51 -10.62
CA LEU A 581 -25.98 -1.89 -10.40
C LEU A 581 -26.89 -2.90 -11.09
N GLU A 582 -28.21 -2.71 -11.04
CA GLU A 582 -29.16 -3.56 -11.77
C GLU A 582 -28.94 -3.51 -13.29
N ARG A 583 -28.69 -2.31 -13.83
CA ARG A 583 -28.37 -2.13 -15.25
C ARG A 583 -27.05 -2.80 -15.62
N PHE A 584 -25.99 -2.59 -14.83
CA PHE A 584 -24.66 -3.16 -15.08
C PHE A 584 -24.66 -4.69 -14.96
N GLY A 585 -25.46 -5.26 -14.07
CA GLY A 585 -25.62 -6.71 -13.96
C GLY A 585 -26.28 -7.37 -15.18
N ARG A 586 -26.81 -6.60 -16.12
CA ARG A 586 -27.40 -7.08 -17.39
C ARG A 586 -26.50 -6.86 -18.60
N LEU A 587 -25.35 -6.20 -18.42
CA LEU A 587 -24.37 -6.02 -19.51
C LEU A 587 -23.75 -7.38 -19.88
N PRO A 588 -23.39 -7.56 -21.16
CA PRO A 588 -22.85 -8.83 -21.68
C PRO A 588 -21.51 -9.22 -21.08
#